data_AF-A0A924SE71-F1
#
_entry.id   AF-A0A924SE71-F1
#
_cell.length_a   1.000
_cell.length_b   1.000
_cell.length_c   1.000
_cell.angle_alpha   90.00
_cell.angle_beta   90.00
_cell.angle_gamma   90.00
#
_symmetry.space_group_name_H-M   'P 1'
#
loop_
_entity.id
_entity.type
_entity.pdbx_description
1 polymer ?
#
loop_
_entity_poly.entity_id
_entity_poly.type
_entity_poly.pdbx_seq_one_letter_code
_entity_poly.pdbx_strand_id
1 'polypeptide(L)'
;MPGYLRAIFGSVALASILSLAAGCDKRAASKPRAPEQTSLANKPRALFLVFGDGADPRVLPVAMLHDGKITPIRLDGDGWRNFDRLYFGADSKLPVYQDGVQLGDAVIR
;
A
#
# COMPACT_ATOMS: atom_id res chain seq x y z
N MET A 1 -8.26 22.94 -65.82
CA MET A 1 -7.05 22.16 -66.16
C MET A 1 -5.86 23.12 -66.19
N PRO A 2 -4.66 22.67 -65.84
CA PRO A 2 -4.01 22.65 -64.53
C PRO A 2 -3.09 23.89 -64.32
N GLY A 3 -2.64 24.19 -63.11
CA GLY A 3 -1.26 23.80 -62.79
C GLY A 3 -0.75 24.46 -61.51
N TYR A 4 -0.46 23.58 -60.55
CA TYR A 4 0.27 23.77 -59.30
C TYR A 4 1.60 24.50 -59.47
N LEU A 5 2.03 25.27 -58.46
CA LEU A 5 3.29 24.97 -57.79
C LEU A 5 3.33 25.57 -56.38
N ARG A 6 3.73 24.71 -55.44
CA ARG A 6 3.97 24.96 -54.01
C ARG A 6 5.25 25.78 -53.82
N ALA A 7 5.28 26.59 -52.77
CA ALA A 7 6.50 26.75 -51.97
C ALA A 7 6.13 27.07 -50.52
N ILE A 8 6.28 26.05 -49.68
CA ILE A 8 6.23 26.11 -48.23
C ILE A 8 7.60 26.67 -47.81
N PHE A 9 7.67 27.95 -47.44
CA PHE A 9 8.85 28.46 -46.73
C PHE A 9 8.56 28.37 -45.23
N GLY A 10 9.04 27.26 -44.67
CA GLY A 10 8.95 26.95 -43.26
C GLY A 10 9.73 27.97 -42.44
N SER A 11 9.02 28.67 -41.55
CA SER A 11 9.62 29.45 -40.49
C SER A 11 10.32 28.49 -39.54
N VAL A 12 11.64 28.38 -39.69
CA VAL A 12 12.51 27.58 -38.82
C VAL A 12 12.40 28.12 -37.40
N ALA A 13 11.84 27.29 -36.51
CA ALA A 13 11.79 27.53 -35.08
C ALA A 13 13.19 27.36 -34.47
N LEU A 14 13.73 28.41 -33.86
CA LEU A 14 14.79 28.29 -32.86
C LEU A 14 14.19 28.60 -31.48
N ALA A 15 13.65 27.57 -30.84
CA ALA A 15 13.35 27.61 -29.42
C ALA A 15 14.65 27.32 -28.66
N SER A 16 15.29 28.37 -28.16
CA SER A 16 16.48 28.25 -27.29
C SER A 16 16.07 27.63 -25.96
N ILE A 17 16.24 26.31 -25.82
CA ILE A 17 16.08 25.62 -24.53
C ILE A 17 17.27 26.01 -23.66
N LEU A 18 17.07 26.95 -22.74
CA LEU A 18 17.97 27.21 -21.62
C LEU A 18 17.97 25.98 -20.72
N SER A 19 18.93 25.08 -20.92
CA SER A 19 19.24 24.04 -19.95
C SER A 19 19.85 24.69 -18.70
N LEU A 20 19.00 25.05 -17.74
CA LEU A 20 19.44 25.28 -16.37
C LEU A 20 19.94 23.94 -15.83
N ALA A 21 21.24 23.72 -15.93
CA ALA A 21 21.92 22.72 -15.12
C ALA A 21 21.85 23.22 -13.67
N ALA A 22 20.74 22.89 -12.99
CA ALA A 22 20.72 22.90 -11.54
C ALA A 22 21.79 21.89 -11.12
N GLY A 23 22.98 22.38 -10.81
CA GLY A 23 24.02 21.59 -10.20
C GLY A 23 23.42 20.88 -8.99
N CYS A 24 23.38 19.56 -9.04
CA CYS A 24 23.07 18.74 -7.88
C CYS A 24 24.18 18.99 -6.85
N ASP A 25 23.99 20.02 -6.04
CA ASP A 25 24.65 20.16 -4.75
C ASP A 25 24.37 18.84 -4.00
N LYS A 26 25.40 18.00 -3.85
CA LYS A 26 25.35 16.78 -3.03
C LYS A 26 25.27 17.21 -1.57
N ARG A 27 24.15 17.81 -1.18
CA ARG A 27 23.78 17.93 0.22
C ARG A 27 23.65 16.49 0.72
N ALA A 28 24.47 16.19 1.73
CA ALA A 28 24.56 14.89 2.38
C ALA A 28 23.17 14.26 2.45
N ALA A 29 22.99 13.15 1.73
CA ALA A 29 21.77 12.38 1.84
C ALA A 29 21.58 12.08 3.33
N SER A 30 20.57 12.70 3.93
CA SER A 30 20.06 12.24 5.21
C SER A 30 19.81 10.75 5.03
N LYS A 31 20.44 9.92 5.88
CA LYS A 31 20.22 8.47 5.85
C LYS A 31 18.72 8.23 5.70
N PRO A 32 18.25 7.44 4.72
CA PRO A 32 16.83 7.17 4.57
C PRO A 32 16.29 6.73 5.92
N ARG A 33 15.36 7.51 6.49
CA ARG A 33 14.68 7.11 7.72
C ARG A 33 13.97 5.80 7.39
N ALA A 34 14.28 4.75 8.16
CA ALA A 34 13.58 3.48 8.00
C ALA A 34 12.07 3.76 8.03
N PRO A 35 11.29 3.15 7.12
CA PRO A 35 9.85 3.35 7.10
C PRO A 35 9.27 2.99 8.47
N GLU A 36 8.37 3.84 8.97
CA GLU A 36 7.69 3.59 10.23
C GLU A 36 6.88 2.30 10.12
N GLN A 37 7.21 1.35 11.00
CA GLN A 37 6.55 0.04 11.03
C GLN A 37 5.39 0.05 12.02
N THR A 38 4.34 -0.70 11.68
CA THR A 38 3.23 -0.99 12.57
C THR A 38 3.74 -1.75 13.80
N SER A 39 3.57 -1.16 14.98
CA SER A 39 3.85 -1.86 16.24
C SER A 39 2.87 -3.02 16.42
N LEU A 40 3.40 -4.20 16.75
CA LEU A 40 2.61 -5.41 17.07
C LEU A 40 2.55 -5.67 18.59
N ALA A 41 3.04 -4.74 19.41
CA ALA A 41 3.03 -4.87 20.86
C ALA A 41 1.60 -5.00 21.40
N ASN A 42 1.40 -5.88 22.38
CA ASN A 42 0.11 -6.11 23.04
C ASN A 42 -1.02 -6.62 22.13
N LYS A 43 -0.70 -7.25 20.99
CA LYS A 43 -1.69 -7.78 20.03
C LYS A 43 -2.75 -6.74 19.66
N PRO A 44 -2.36 -5.71 18.87
CA PRO A 44 -3.28 -4.65 18.47
C PRO A 44 -4.52 -5.19 17.73
N ARG A 45 -5.55 -4.38 17.53
CA ARG A 45 -6.73 -4.84 16.79
C ARG A 45 -6.42 -4.79 15.30
N ALA A 46 -6.33 -5.94 14.65
CA ALA A 46 -6.24 -6.04 13.20
C ALA A 46 -7.65 -6.22 12.61
N LEU A 47 -7.88 -5.58 11.47
CA LEU A 47 -9.07 -5.76 10.66
C LEU A 47 -8.75 -6.77 9.56
N PHE A 48 -9.68 -7.70 9.34
CA PHE A 48 -9.53 -8.76 8.36
C PHE A 48 -10.71 -8.74 7.40
N LEU A 49 -10.43 -9.03 6.13
CA LEU A 49 -11.44 -9.38 5.15
C LEU A 49 -11.56 -10.91 5.12
N VAL A 50 -12.79 -11.42 5.28
CA VAL A 50 -13.12 -12.82 5.03
C VAL A 50 -13.70 -12.93 3.62
N PHE A 51 -13.15 -13.84 2.81
CA PHE A 51 -13.55 -14.03 1.41
C PHE A 51 -13.34 -15.48 0.97
N GLY A 52 -13.85 -15.87 -0.21
CA GLY A 52 -13.74 -17.23 -0.73
C GLY A 52 -15.04 -18.02 -0.61
N ASP A 53 -14.92 -19.35 -0.74
CA ASP A 53 -16.06 -20.26 -0.61
C ASP A 53 -16.47 -20.39 0.87
N GLY A 54 -17.75 -20.62 1.14
CA GLY A 54 -18.23 -20.88 2.50
C GLY A 54 -17.61 -22.14 3.14
N ALA A 55 -17.19 -23.11 2.32
CA ALA A 55 -16.49 -24.32 2.76
C ALA A 55 -14.97 -24.13 2.92
N ASP A 56 -14.38 -23.13 2.28
CA ASP A 56 -12.94 -22.79 2.34
C ASP A 56 -12.75 -21.26 2.48
N PRO A 57 -13.15 -20.67 3.63
CA PRO A 57 -13.02 -19.25 3.83
C PRO A 57 -11.55 -18.86 4.01
N ARG A 58 -11.17 -17.75 3.37
CA ARG A 58 -9.84 -17.16 3.42
C ARG A 58 -9.89 -15.84 4.16
N VAL A 59 -8.79 -15.51 4.83
CA VAL A 59 -8.68 -14.31 5.66
C VAL A 59 -7.50 -13.48 5.17
N LEU A 60 -7.72 -12.19 4.95
CA LEU A 60 -6.68 -11.23 4.56
C LEU A 60 -6.63 -10.08 5.56
N PRO A 61 -5.48 -9.80 6.21
CA PRO A 61 -5.32 -8.59 7.01
C PRO A 61 -5.34 -7.34 6.12
N VAL A 62 -6.19 -6.37 6.47
CA VAL A 62 -6.38 -5.15 5.64
C VAL A 62 -5.89 -3.88 6.31
N ALA A 63 -6.02 -3.77 7.63
CA ALA A 63 -5.65 -2.58 8.38
C ALA A 63 -5.50 -2.86 9.87
N MET A 64 -4.94 -1.90 10.60
CA MET A 64 -4.99 -1.85 12.05
C MET A 64 -6.08 -0.89 12.50
N LEU A 65 -6.70 -1.20 13.63
CA LEU A 65 -7.57 -0.31 14.37
C LEU A 65 -6.83 0.14 15.65
N HIS A 66 -6.43 1.40 15.68
CA HIS A 66 -5.74 2.01 16.82
C HIS A 66 -6.49 3.27 17.25
N ASP A 67 -6.96 3.32 18.49
CA ASP A 67 -7.74 4.45 19.03
C ASP A 67 -8.90 4.91 18.14
N GLY A 68 -9.64 3.94 17.58
CA GLY A 68 -10.75 4.19 16.66
C GLY A 68 -10.34 4.62 15.25
N LYS A 69 -9.03 4.73 14.96
CA LYS A 69 -8.49 5.08 13.64
C LYS A 69 -8.06 3.83 12.88
N ILE A 70 -8.44 3.78 11.62
CA ILE A 70 -7.99 2.75 10.68
C ILE A 70 -6.67 3.21 10.06
N THR A 71 -5.62 2.41 10.22
CA THR A 71 -4.28 2.70 9.69
C THR A 71 -3.74 1.54 8.86
N PRO A 72 -2.91 1.81 7.83
CA PRO A 72 -2.33 0.75 7.01
C PRO A 72 -1.36 -0.10 7.83
N ILE A 73 -1.29 -1.40 7.50
CA ILE A 73 -0.29 -2.31 8.05
C ILE A 73 1.03 -2.10 7.29
N ARG A 74 2.07 -1.71 8.00
CA ARG A 74 3.42 -1.50 7.48
C ARG A 74 4.38 -2.42 8.22
N LEU A 75 4.66 -3.58 7.65
CA LEU A 75 5.55 -4.57 8.23
C LEU A 75 6.60 -4.97 7.21
N ASP A 76 7.80 -5.26 7.70
CA ASP A 76 8.81 -5.99 6.92
C ASP A 76 8.56 -7.50 7.00
N GLY A 77 9.47 -8.31 6.42
CA GLY A 77 9.32 -9.76 6.40
C GLY A 77 9.29 -10.40 7.80
N ASP A 78 10.06 -9.88 8.75
CA ASP A 78 10.03 -10.37 10.14
C ASP A 78 8.77 -9.92 10.87
N GLY A 79 8.32 -8.69 10.61
CA GLY A 79 7.04 -8.17 11.09
C GLY A 79 5.87 -9.02 10.63
N TRP A 80 5.82 -9.42 9.36
CA TRP A 80 4.78 -10.32 8.84
C TRP A 80 4.83 -11.70 9.48
N ARG A 81 6.02 -12.30 9.64
CA ARG A 81 6.15 -13.57 10.38
C ARG A 81 5.68 -13.48 11.83
N ASN A 82 5.92 -12.35 12.49
CA ASN A 82 5.45 -12.13 13.85
C ASN A 82 3.94 -11.90 13.89
N PHE A 83 3.40 -11.17 12.92
CA PHE A 83 1.96 -10.99 12.75
C PHE A 83 1.27 -12.34 12.61
N ASP A 84 1.77 -13.22 11.74
CA ASP A 84 1.16 -14.53 11.51
C ASP A 84 1.13 -15.38 12.78
N ARG A 85 2.24 -15.38 13.52
CA ARG A 85 2.31 -16.07 14.82
C ARG A 85 1.30 -15.53 15.84
N LEU A 86 1.03 -14.23 15.79
CA LEU A 86 0.17 -13.53 16.75
C LEU A 86 -1.32 -13.74 16.46
N TYR A 87 -1.72 -13.79 15.19
CA TYR A 87 -3.13 -13.85 14.77
C TYR A 87 -3.58 -15.16 14.16
N PHE A 88 -2.66 -15.94 13.58
CA PHE A 88 -2.95 -17.19 12.88
C PHE A 88 -2.30 -18.41 13.55
N GLY A 89 -2.01 -18.33 14.84
CA GLY A 89 -1.68 -19.53 15.62
C GLY A 89 -2.88 -20.49 15.65
N ALA A 90 -2.61 -21.80 15.77
CA ALA A 90 -3.66 -22.81 15.90
C ALA A 90 -4.65 -22.43 17.02
N ASP A 91 -5.93 -22.69 16.77
CA ASP A 91 -7.06 -22.36 17.65
C ASP A 91 -7.27 -20.86 17.90
N SER A 92 -6.60 -19.97 17.17
CA SER A 92 -6.85 -18.54 17.25
C SER A 92 -8.29 -18.25 16.84
N LYS A 93 -8.99 -17.48 17.67
CA LYS A 93 -10.36 -17.04 17.43
C LYS A 93 -10.36 -15.61 16.88
N LEU A 94 -11.05 -15.41 15.78
CA LEU A 94 -11.25 -14.11 15.13
C LEU A 94 -12.74 -13.77 15.16
N PRO A 95 -13.17 -12.70 15.85
CA PRO A 95 -14.57 -12.33 15.88
C PRO A 95 -15.04 -11.87 14.49
N VAL A 96 -16.16 -12.42 14.04
CA VAL A 96 -16.76 -12.14 12.73
C VAL A 96 -17.95 -11.20 12.93
N TYR A 97 -18.00 -10.14 12.13
CA TYR A 97 -19.08 -9.15 12.15
C TYR A 97 -19.76 -9.10 10.80
N GLN A 98 -21.09 -8.98 10.82
CA GLN A 98 -21.91 -8.70 9.64
C GLN A 98 -22.91 -7.60 10.01
N ASP A 99 -22.99 -6.55 9.18
CA ASP A 99 -23.88 -5.41 9.40
C ASP A 99 -23.74 -4.76 10.79
N GLY A 100 -22.51 -4.77 11.33
CA GLY A 100 -22.19 -4.23 12.66
C GLY A 100 -22.51 -5.16 13.83
N VAL A 101 -23.09 -6.33 13.58
CA VAL A 101 -23.43 -7.33 14.60
C VAL A 101 -22.37 -8.44 14.63
N GLN A 102 -21.91 -8.83 15.83
CA GLN A 102 -21.03 -9.99 15.97
C GLN A 102 -21.83 -11.26 15.75
N LEU A 103 -21.45 -12.04 14.74
CA LEU A 103 -22.09 -13.32 14.42
C LEU A 103 -21.51 -14.49 15.23
N GLY A 104 -20.22 -14.41 15.56
CA GLY A 104 -19.50 -15.46 16.26
C GLY A 104 -17.99 -15.31 16.08
N ASP A 105 -17.26 -16.41 16.27
CA ASP A 105 -15.81 -16.47 16.08
C ASP A 105 -15.46 -17.46 14.96
N ALA A 106 -14.61 -17.03 14.02
CA ALA A 106 -13.89 -17.93 13.13
C ALA A 106 -12.69 -18.53 13.89
N VAL A 107 -12.44 -19.82 13.71
CA VAL A 107 -11.32 -20.53 14.35
C VAL A 107 -10.28 -20.88 13.29
N ILE A 108 -9.05 -20.46 13.53
CA ILE A 108 -7.90 -20.86 12.72
C ILE A 108 -7.53 -22.30 13.07
N ARG A 109 -7.50 -23.18 12.06
CA ARG A 109 -7.17 -24.61 12.18
C ARG A 109 -5.84 -24.93 11.52
#